data_AF-Q86DD3-F1
#
_entry.id   AF-Q86DD3-F1
#
_cell.length_a   1.000
_cell.length_b   1.000
_cell.length_c   1.000
_cell.angle_alpha   90.00
_cell.angle_beta   90.00
_cell.angle_gamma   90.00
#
_symmetry.space_group_name_H-M   'P 1'
#
loop_
_entity.id
_entity.type
_entity.pdbx_description
1 polymer ?
#
loop_
_entity_poly.entity_id
_entity_poly.type
_entity_poly.pdbx_seq_one_letter_code
_entity_poly.pdbx_strand_id
1 'polypeptide(L)'
;MCVDEDIRQFKCEVEEATCSGSIPRRTPTVGSPTDSAIPLLSAQIGLQFYTKSKKPNSVIGTAVTWFGGAAATATGATVADDGTSWEEWKLILDVFRVESIDELQKMRQRVADDIGEKVLDICEHINHNHYTPKMPTKTEIPEIFETKFSDCQPYLFKIRRQAVPQMEHKQSLAQVALSRWKDILAV
;
A
#
# COMPACT_ATOMS: atom_id res chain seq x y z
N MET A 1 11.46 -15.33 -1.04
CA MET A 1 11.09 -15.68 -2.44
C MET A 1 10.04 -14.73 -3.01
N CYS A 2 8.79 -14.66 -2.50
CA CYS A 2 7.79 -13.73 -3.07
C CYS A 2 8.01 -12.27 -2.67
N VAL A 3 8.33 -11.99 -1.39
CA VAL A 3 8.55 -10.63 -0.90
C VAL A 3 9.77 -9.97 -1.57
N ASP A 4 10.82 -10.74 -1.84
CA ASP A 4 12.03 -10.23 -2.52
C ASP A 4 11.75 -9.75 -3.95
N GLU A 5 10.83 -10.42 -4.66
CA GLU A 5 10.40 -9.99 -5.99
C GLU A 5 9.65 -8.67 -5.91
N ASP A 6 8.69 -8.56 -4.98
CA ASP A 6 7.94 -7.31 -4.78
C ASP A 6 8.85 -6.15 -4.33
N ILE A 7 9.85 -6.40 -3.48
CA ILE A 7 10.84 -5.40 -3.07
C ILE A 7 11.71 -4.96 -4.24
N ARG A 8 12.20 -5.91 -5.06
CA ARG A 8 13.00 -5.59 -6.26
C ARG A 8 12.18 -4.76 -7.24
N GLN A 9 10.93 -5.16 -7.49
CA GLN A 9 10.02 -4.43 -8.35
C GLN A 9 9.75 -3.02 -7.81
N PHE A 10 9.51 -2.88 -6.50
CA PHE A 10 9.34 -1.58 -5.85
C PHE A 10 10.57 -0.68 -6.01
N LYS A 11 11.78 -1.24 -5.84
CA LYS A 11 13.02 -0.50 -6.04
C LYS A 11 13.13 0.04 -7.47
N CYS A 12 12.84 -0.79 -8.47
CA CYS A 12 12.83 -0.36 -9.87
C CYS A 12 11.81 0.77 -10.12
N GLU A 13 10.59 0.65 -9.58
CA GLU A 13 9.55 1.68 -9.69
C GLU A 13 9.98 3.02 -9.05
N VAL A 14 10.65 2.98 -7.89
CA VAL A 14 11.18 4.17 -7.19
C VAL A 14 12.32 4.82 -7.97
N GLU A 15 13.23 4.01 -8.53
CA GLU A 15 14.34 4.51 -9.37
C GLU A 15 13.81 5.18 -10.65
N GLU A 16 12.85 4.55 -11.33
CA GLU A 16 12.20 5.11 -12.52
C GLU A 16 11.47 6.41 -12.20
N ALA A 17 10.73 6.47 -11.09
CA ALA A 17 10.07 7.68 -10.64
C ALA A 17 11.06 8.80 -10.32
N THR A 18 12.22 8.45 -9.75
CA THR A 18 13.30 9.40 -9.45
C THR A 18 13.92 9.97 -10.74
N CYS A 19 14.09 9.15 -11.77
CA CYS A 19 14.66 9.57 -13.06
C CYS A 19 13.67 10.39 -13.92
N SER A 20 12.37 10.16 -13.79
CA SER A 20 11.34 10.74 -14.65
C SER A 20 11.05 12.22 -14.36
N GLY A 21 11.59 12.79 -13.28
CA GLY A 21 11.52 14.23 -12.96
C GLY A 21 10.11 14.79 -12.73
N SER A 22 9.08 13.93 -12.70
CA SER A 22 7.72 14.30 -12.34
C SER A 22 7.59 14.18 -10.82
N ILE A 23 6.90 15.15 -10.20
CA ILE A 23 6.26 15.13 -8.86
C ILE A 23 6.85 16.11 -7.82
N PRO A 24 5.98 16.75 -6.99
CA PRO A 24 6.24 18.02 -6.33
C PRO A 24 7.13 17.90 -5.08
N ARG A 25 8.05 18.86 -4.93
CA ARG A 25 8.79 19.11 -3.70
C ARG A 25 7.85 19.15 -2.49
N ARG A 26 7.97 18.20 -1.57
CA ARG A 26 7.61 18.50 -0.17
C ARG A 26 8.67 19.45 0.38
N THR A 27 8.22 20.55 0.96
CA THR A 27 9.07 21.37 1.85
C THR A 27 9.48 20.47 3.01
N PRO A 28 10.79 20.39 3.36
CA PRO A 28 11.24 19.53 4.45
C PRO A 28 10.48 19.87 5.72
N THR A 29 9.77 18.89 6.28
CA THR A 29 9.24 18.97 7.64
C THR A 29 10.45 19.06 8.58
N VAL A 30 10.41 20.00 9.51
CA VAL A 30 11.50 20.32 10.46
C VAL A 30 12.12 19.04 11.03
N GLY A 31 13.38 18.75 10.63
CA GLY A 31 14.09 17.50 10.96
C GLY A 31 14.90 16.84 9.83
N SER A 32 15.17 17.53 8.71
CA SER A 32 15.82 16.95 7.52
C SER A 32 17.21 16.31 7.80
N PRO A 33 17.59 15.18 7.17
CA PRO A 33 18.74 14.34 7.57
C PRO A 33 20.13 14.91 7.31
N THR A 34 20.28 16.02 6.60
CA THR A 34 21.52 16.77 6.43
C THR A 34 21.15 18.09 5.77
N ASP A 35 21.84 19.18 6.10
CA ASP A 35 21.57 20.53 5.59
C ASP A 35 21.67 20.64 4.05
N SER A 36 22.19 19.59 3.39
CA SER A 36 22.49 19.48 1.97
C SER A 36 21.77 18.35 1.22
N ALA A 37 21.06 17.43 1.88
CA ALA A 37 20.40 16.33 1.18
C ALA A 37 19.15 16.82 0.44
N ILE A 38 19.06 16.54 -0.86
CA ILE A 38 17.96 17.01 -1.70
C ILE A 38 16.85 15.95 -1.68
N PRO A 39 15.67 16.22 -1.10
CA PRO A 39 14.55 15.29 -1.14
C PRO A 39 14.03 15.16 -2.58
N LEU A 40 13.88 13.92 -3.04
CA LEU A 40 13.44 13.58 -4.39
C LEU A 40 11.95 13.24 -4.41
N LEU A 41 11.59 12.23 -3.63
CA LEU A 41 10.21 11.76 -3.52
C LEU A 41 10.01 11.06 -2.18
N SER A 42 8.75 10.90 -1.80
CA SER A 42 8.36 9.96 -0.75
C SER A 42 7.77 8.74 -1.46
N ALA A 43 8.08 7.53 -1.02
CA ALA A 43 7.56 6.28 -1.55
C ALA A 43 6.95 5.46 -0.42
N GLN A 44 6.00 4.59 -0.74
CA GLN A 44 5.33 3.76 0.26
C GLN A 44 5.28 2.31 -0.20
N ILE A 45 5.63 1.41 0.72
CA ILE A 45 5.42 -0.03 0.59
C ILE A 45 4.63 -0.52 1.81
N GLY A 46 3.67 -1.40 1.60
CA GLY A 46 2.82 -1.90 2.67
C GLY A 46 2.59 -3.40 2.61
N LEU A 47 2.36 -3.98 3.79
CA LEU A 47 1.98 -5.37 3.99
C LEU A 47 0.55 -5.40 4.51
N GLN A 48 -0.36 -6.00 3.73
CA GLN A 48 -1.77 -6.08 4.07
C GLN A 48 -2.15 -7.53 4.33
N PHE A 49 -2.66 -7.81 5.52
CA PHE A 49 -3.25 -9.11 5.87
C PHE A 49 -4.77 -9.09 5.66
N TYR A 50 -5.29 -10.20 5.14
CA TYR A 50 -6.71 -10.31 4.81
C TYR A 50 -7.24 -11.72 5.07
N THR A 51 -8.56 -11.86 5.03
CA THR A 51 -9.25 -13.16 4.99
C THR A 51 -10.13 -13.19 3.75
N LYS A 52 -10.29 -14.35 3.11
CA LYS A 52 -11.21 -14.49 1.98
C LYS A 52 -12.64 -14.61 2.52
N SER A 53 -13.58 -13.86 1.95
CA SER A 53 -14.99 -14.04 2.31
C SER A 53 -15.50 -15.37 1.76
N LYS A 54 -16.17 -16.16 2.60
CA LYS A 54 -17.12 -17.17 2.12
C LYS A 54 -18.25 -16.41 1.46
N LYS A 55 -18.25 -16.31 0.12
CA LYS A 55 -19.52 -16.07 -0.57
C LYS A 55 -20.45 -17.18 -0.10
N PRO A 56 -21.57 -16.91 0.59
CA PRO A 56 -22.56 -17.94 0.79
C PRO A 56 -22.90 -18.42 -0.61
N ASN A 57 -22.75 -19.72 -0.87
CA ASN A 57 -23.25 -20.32 -2.10
C ASN A 57 -24.67 -19.78 -2.28
N SER A 58 -24.89 -19.00 -3.34
CA SER A 58 -26.24 -18.64 -3.76
C SER A 58 -26.85 -19.93 -4.27
N VAL A 59 -27.38 -20.72 -3.34
CA VAL A 59 -28.20 -21.88 -3.64
C VAL A 59 -29.60 -21.35 -3.90
N ILE A 60 -30.03 -21.54 -5.15
CA ILE A 60 -31.41 -21.62 -5.63
C ILE A 60 -32.12 -20.27 -5.83
N GLY A 61 -32.08 -19.84 -7.08
CA GLY A 61 -33.07 -19.00 -7.72
C GLY A 61 -32.98 -19.23 -9.22
N THR A 62 -33.62 -20.28 -9.72
CA THR A 62 -33.79 -20.56 -11.15
C THR A 62 -34.57 -19.39 -11.77
N ALA A 63 -33.87 -18.34 -12.19
CA ALA A 63 -34.46 -17.28 -12.98
C ALA A 63 -34.56 -17.79 -14.42
N VAL A 64 -35.73 -18.33 -14.77
CA VAL A 64 -36.12 -18.55 -16.16
C VAL A 64 -36.04 -17.19 -16.86
N THR A 65 -35.03 -17.02 -17.71
CA THR A 65 -34.85 -15.81 -18.51
C THR A 65 -35.78 -15.88 -19.71
N TRP A 66 -36.95 -15.25 -19.60
CA TRP A 66 -37.73 -14.88 -20.77
C TRP A 66 -37.15 -13.59 -21.37
N PHE A 67 -37.03 -13.62 -22.70
CA PHE A 67 -36.56 -12.58 -23.63
C PHE A 67 -35.05 -12.42 -23.81
N GLY A 68 -34.67 -12.60 -25.08
CA GLY A 68 -33.31 -12.56 -25.58
C GLY A 68 -32.72 -11.16 -25.68
N GLY A 69 -31.40 -11.14 -25.67
CA GLY A 69 -30.59 -9.94 -25.90
C GLY A 69 -29.13 -10.21 -25.57
N ALA A 70 -28.32 -10.35 -26.63
CA ALA A 70 -26.87 -10.19 -26.74
C ALA A 70 -25.98 -10.56 -25.54
N ALA A 71 -25.17 -11.59 -25.73
CA ALA A 71 -23.99 -11.89 -24.94
C ALA A 71 -23.04 -10.68 -24.90
N ALA A 72 -22.93 -10.03 -23.74
CA ALA A 72 -21.84 -9.12 -23.44
C ALA A 72 -20.66 -9.95 -22.89
N THR A 73 -19.68 -10.19 -23.76
CA THR A 73 -18.38 -10.77 -23.39
C THR A 73 -17.61 -9.76 -22.53
N ALA A 74 -17.77 -9.85 -21.21
CA ALA A 74 -16.96 -9.08 -20.27
C ALA A 74 -15.59 -9.77 -20.07
N THR A 75 -14.70 -9.61 -21.03
CA THR A 75 -13.25 -9.81 -20.83
C THR A 75 -12.70 -8.58 -20.13
N GLY A 76 -12.56 -8.71 -18.81
CA GLY A 76 -11.95 -7.73 -17.93
C GLY A 76 -11.85 -8.35 -16.56
N ALA A 77 -10.88 -9.23 -16.37
CA ALA A 77 -10.54 -9.80 -15.07
C ALA A 77 -10.01 -8.68 -14.16
N THR A 78 -10.92 -7.91 -13.57
CA THR A 78 -10.65 -7.29 -12.28
C THR A 78 -10.43 -8.45 -11.32
N VAL A 79 -9.22 -8.55 -10.78
CA VAL A 79 -8.93 -9.48 -9.68
C VAL A 79 -9.86 -9.06 -8.55
N ALA A 80 -11.00 -9.74 -8.43
CA ALA A 80 -11.96 -9.50 -7.37
C ALA A 80 -11.26 -9.82 -6.05
N ASP A 81 -10.77 -8.77 -5.41
CA ASP A 81 -10.16 -8.75 -4.09
C ASP A 81 -11.27 -8.96 -3.06
N ASP A 82 -11.91 -10.14 -3.09
CA ASP A 82 -13.08 -10.53 -2.28
C ASP A 82 -12.71 -10.82 -0.82
N GLY A 83 -11.66 -10.16 -0.30
CA GLY A 83 -11.10 -10.40 1.02
C GLY A 83 -11.22 -9.20 1.96
N THR A 84 -11.62 -9.46 3.21
CA THR A 84 -11.67 -8.44 4.26
C THR A 84 -10.27 -8.24 4.82
N SER A 85 -9.71 -7.05 4.65
CA SER A 85 -8.40 -6.70 5.22
C SER A 85 -8.57 -6.40 6.71
N TRP A 86 -7.78 -7.06 7.55
CA TRP A 86 -7.88 -6.95 9.00
C TRP A 86 -6.66 -6.28 9.65
N GLU A 87 -5.53 -6.20 8.94
CA GLU A 87 -4.34 -5.50 9.39
C GLU A 87 -3.54 -4.98 8.19
N GLU A 88 -2.97 -3.79 8.32
CA GLU A 88 -2.19 -3.14 7.27
C GLU A 88 -1.00 -2.40 7.88
N TRP A 89 0.21 -2.76 7.46
CA TRP A 89 1.45 -2.09 7.80
C TRP A 89 1.92 -1.26 6.63
N LYS A 90 2.31 0.00 6.86
CA LYS A 90 2.82 0.90 5.83
C LYS A 90 4.17 1.45 6.24
N LEU A 91 5.17 1.23 5.40
CA LEU A 91 6.48 1.86 5.50
C LEU A 91 6.53 2.99 4.48
N ILE A 92 6.67 4.21 4.98
CA ILE A 92 6.89 5.42 4.18
C ILE A 92 8.38 5.70 4.18
N LEU A 93 8.93 5.88 2.99
CA LEU A 93 10.35 6.07 2.73
C LEU A 93 10.54 7.43 2.09
N ASP A 94 11.47 8.23 2.61
CA ASP A 94 11.90 9.44 1.95
C ASP A 94 13.19 9.18 1.18
N VAL A 95 13.15 9.46 -0.13
CA VAL A 95 14.25 9.21 -1.05
C VAL A 95 15.01 10.51 -1.26
N PHE A 96 16.32 10.45 -1.01
CA PHE A 96 17.21 11.61 -1.10
C PHE A 96 18.29 11.39 -2.15
N ARG A 97 18.71 12.49 -2.79
CA ARG A 97 19.95 12.54 -3.56
C ARG A 97 21.07 13.01 -2.64
N VAL A 98 22.18 12.28 -2.66
CA VAL A 98 23.39 12.59 -1.90
C VAL A 98 24.51 12.92 -2.88
N GLU A 99 25.26 13.98 -2.61
CA GLU A 99 26.34 14.47 -3.48
C GLU A 99 27.74 14.18 -2.91
N SER A 100 27.86 13.91 -1.61
CA SER A 100 29.13 13.64 -0.93
C SER A 100 29.18 12.25 -0.27
N ILE A 101 30.34 11.60 -0.33
CA ILE A 101 30.57 10.32 0.36
C ILE A 101 30.45 10.44 1.88
N ASP A 102 30.85 11.58 2.45
CA ASP A 102 30.78 11.82 3.89
C ASP A 102 29.33 11.94 4.37
N GLU A 103 28.48 12.56 3.55
CA GLU A 103 27.03 12.62 3.80
C GLU A 103 26.39 11.25 3.69
N LEU A 104 26.81 10.44 2.71
CA LEU A 104 26.33 9.07 2.58
C LEU A 104 26.65 8.26 3.84
N GLN A 105 27.86 8.38 4.41
CA GLN A 105 28.20 7.67 5.66
C GLN A 105 27.38 8.17 6.85
N LYS A 106 27.19 9.50 6.98
CA LYS A 106 26.34 10.08 8.03
C LYS A 106 24.89 9.60 7.93
N MET A 107 24.34 9.58 6.72
CA MET A 107 22.97 9.11 6.47
C MET A 107 22.85 7.60 6.75
N ARG A 108 23.84 6.78 6.37
CA ARG A 108 23.86 5.35 6.69
C ARG A 108 23.81 5.09 8.19
N GLN A 109 24.57 5.84 8.98
CA GLN A 109 24.55 5.70 10.45
C GLN A 109 23.16 6.04 11.01
N ARG A 110 22.57 7.17 10.57
CA ARG A 110 21.24 7.60 11.03
C ARG A 110 20.15 6.60 10.66
N VAL A 111 20.13 6.14 9.41
CA VAL A 111 19.16 5.14 8.96
C VAL A 111 19.31 3.83 9.74
N ALA A 112 20.53 3.45 10.13
CA ALA A 112 20.74 2.29 10.98
C ALA A 112 20.12 2.48 12.38
N ASP A 113 20.27 3.67 12.97
CA ASP A 113 19.66 4.03 14.26
C ASP A 113 18.12 4.05 14.13
N ASP A 114 17.58 4.71 13.09
CA ASP A 114 16.13 4.81 12.80
C ASP A 114 15.49 3.43 12.59
N ILE A 115 16.17 2.51 11.87
CA ILE A 115 15.68 1.14 11.67
C ILE A 115 15.57 0.41 13.01
N GLY A 116 16.55 0.60 13.91
CA GLY A 116 16.51 0.03 15.26
C GLY A 116 15.27 0.47 16.02
N GLU A 117 14.96 1.77 15.99
CA GLU A 117 13.74 2.31 16.59
C GLU A 117 12.47 1.73 15.94
N LYS A 118 12.40 1.66 14.61
CA LYS A 118 11.23 1.09 13.92
C LYS A 118 11.00 -0.39 14.26
N VAL A 119 12.06 -1.18 14.45
CA VAL A 119 11.92 -2.58 14.87
C VAL A 119 11.32 -2.66 16.27
N LEU A 120 11.77 -1.81 17.21
CA LEU A 120 11.20 -1.74 18.55
C LEU A 120 9.74 -1.28 18.52
N ASP A 121 9.41 -0.27 17.72
CA ASP A 121 8.04 0.20 17.50
C ASP A 121 7.14 -0.95 17.01
N ILE A 122 7.60 -1.75 16.04
CA ILE A 122 6.85 -2.91 15.52
C ILE A 122 6.63 -3.93 16.63
N CYS A 123 7.65 -4.26 17.41
CA CYS A 123 7.52 -5.20 18.53
C CYS A 123 6.51 -4.73 19.58
N GLU A 124 6.51 -3.43 19.90
CA GLU A 124 5.54 -2.83 20.81
C GLU A 124 4.12 -2.95 20.27
N HIS A 125 3.90 -2.60 18.99
CA HIS A 125 2.59 -2.69 18.36
C HIS A 125 2.09 -4.13 18.27
N ILE A 126 2.94 -5.10 17.91
CA ILE A 126 2.56 -6.52 17.87
C ILE A 126 2.10 -7.02 19.26
N ASN A 127 2.73 -6.53 20.34
CA ASN A 127 2.43 -6.95 21.70
C ASN A 127 1.14 -6.31 22.26
N HIS A 128 0.60 -5.29 21.60
CA HIS A 128 -0.70 -4.73 21.96
C HIS A 128 -1.84 -5.63 21.46
N ASN A 129 -2.98 -5.63 22.15
CA ASN A 129 -4.08 -6.54 21.84
C ASN A 129 -4.81 -6.11 20.55
N HIS A 130 -4.31 -6.53 19.39
CA HIS A 130 -4.91 -6.31 18.08
C HIS A 130 -5.87 -7.44 17.71
N TYR A 131 -6.84 -7.12 16.85
CA TYR A 131 -7.74 -8.13 16.31
C TYR A 131 -6.94 -9.17 15.51
N THR A 132 -7.10 -10.45 15.85
CA THR A 132 -6.58 -11.57 15.07
C THR A 132 -7.76 -12.41 14.55
N PRO A 133 -7.72 -12.91 13.29
CA PRO A 133 -8.73 -13.83 12.80
C PRO A 133 -8.90 -15.04 13.73
N LYS A 134 -10.15 -15.49 13.90
CA LYS A 134 -10.43 -16.71 14.65
C LYS A 134 -9.76 -17.91 13.98
N MET A 135 -9.33 -18.88 14.80
CA MET A 135 -8.73 -20.11 14.27
C MET A 135 -9.72 -20.86 13.36
N PRO A 136 -9.33 -21.15 12.11
CA PRO A 136 -10.22 -21.79 11.14
C PRO A 136 -10.39 -23.28 11.42
N THR A 137 -11.50 -23.83 10.93
CA THR A 137 -11.66 -25.28 10.76
C THR A 137 -10.87 -25.78 9.54
N LYS A 138 -10.70 -27.10 9.38
CA LYS A 138 -9.87 -27.69 8.30
C LYS A 138 -10.27 -27.23 6.88
N THR A 139 -11.55 -26.95 6.65
CA THR A 139 -12.07 -26.49 5.35
C THR A 139 -11.83 -25.00 5.11
N GLU A 140 -11.59 -24.22 6.17
CA GLU A 140 -11.42 -22.75 6.16
C GLU A 140 -9.96 -22.32 6.18
N ILE A 141 -9.03 -23.26 6.37
CA ILE A 141 -7.58 -22.99 6.32
C ILE A 141 -7.17 -22.13 5.10
N PRO A 142 -7.57 -22.44 3.85
CA PRO A 142 -7.16 -21.65 2.69
C PRO A 142 -7.80 -20.24 2.59
N GLU A 143 -8.74 -19.93 3.49
CA GLU A 143 -9.42 -18.63 3.60
C GLU A 143 -8.71 -17.68 4.57
N ILE A 144 -7.85 -18.21 5.45
CA ILE A 144 -7.13 -17.44 6.47
C ILE A 144 -5.61 -17.52 6.27
N PHE A 145 -5.11 -18.67 5.81
CA PHE A 145 -3.68 -18.93 5.67
C PHE A 145 -3.29 -19.20 4.21
N GLU A 146 -2.05 -18.85 3.89
CA GLU A 146 -1.42 -19.26 2.63
C GLU A 146 -0.92 -20.70 2.76
N THR A 147 -1.18 -21.50 1.73
CA THR A 147 -0.91 -22.96 1.74
C THR A 147 0.15 -23.37 0.72
N LYS A 148 0.72 -22.40 0.00
CA LYS A 148 1.79 -22.60 -1.00
C LYS A 148 3.17 -22.86 -0.39
N PHE A 149 3.38 -22.44 0.86
CA PHE A 149 4.65 -22.56 1.55
C PHE A 149 4.70 -23.89 2.32
N SER A 150 5.79 -24.64 2.15
CA SER A 150 5.95 -25.97 2.78
C SER A 150 6.58 -25.91 4.18
N ASP A 151 7.25 -24.80 4.51
CA ASP A 151 8.06 -24.58 5.71
C ASP A 151 7.36 -23.70 6.76
N CYS A 152 6.44 -22.83 6.33
CA CYS A 152 5.68 -21.93 7.18
C CYS A 152 4.25 -21.80 6.70
N GLN A 153 3.36 -21.36 7.60
CA GLN A 153 1.95 -21.12 7.30
C GLN A 153 1.60 -19.67 7.66
N PRO A 154 1.96 -18.70 6.82
CA PRO A 154 1.63 -17.30 7.07
C PRO A 154 0.13 -17.07 6.86
N TYR A 155 -0.41 -16.05 7.53
CA TYR A 155 -1.73 -15.50 7.16
C TYR A 155 -1.74 -15.08 5.69
N LEU A 156 -2.92 -15.02 5.08
CA LEU A 156 -3.04 -14.45 3.74
C LEU A 156 -2.59 -12.98 3.78
N PHE A 157 -1.63 -12.66 2.91
CA PHE A 157 -1.04 -11.35 2.81
C PHE A 157 -0.86 -10.92 1.36
N LYS A 158 -0.73 -9.62 1.14
CA LYS A 158 -0.32 -9.04 -0.14
C LYS A 158 0.54 -7.81 0.10
N ILE A 159 1.51 -7.60 -0.79
CA ILE A 159 2.37 -6.42 -0.79
C ILE A 159 1.70 -5.33 -1.64
N ARG A 160 1.57 -4.13 -1.06
CA ARG A 160 1.07 -2.93 -1.74
C ARG A 160 2.27 -2.01 -2.01
N ARG A 161 2.48 -1.63 -3.26
CA ARG A 161 3.54 -0.71 -3.66
C ARG A 161 2.97 0.61 -4.15
N GLN A 162 3.63 1.69 -3.79
CA GLN A 162 3.30 3.04 -4.25
C GLN A 162 4.59 3.86 -4.31
N ALA A 163 5.31 3.78 -5.43
CA ALA A 163 6.56 4.52 -5.65
C ALA A 163 6.35 6.05 -5.68
N VAL A 164 5.15 6.48 -6.06
CA VAL A 164 4.72 7.88 -6.00
C VAL A 164 3.42 7.91 -5.19
N PRO A 165 3.34 8.56 -4.03
CA PRO A 165 2.08 8.83 -3.39
C PRO A 165 1.28 9.63 -4.40
N GLN A 166 0.20 9.01 -4.90
CA GLN A 166 -0.86 9.77 -5.52
C GLN A 166 -1.19 10.83 -4.47
N MET A 167 -0.85 12.08 -4.74
CA MET A 167 -1.49 13.15 -4.02
C MET A 167 -2.96 12.99 -4.38
N GLU A 168 -3.71 12.26 -3.54
CA GLU A 168 -5.08 12.66 -3.33
C GLU A 168 -4.94 14.11 -2.89
N HIS A 169 -5.16 15.01 -3.85
CA HIS A 169 -5.78 16.27 -3.55
C HIS A 169 -7.04 15.87 -2.78
N LYS A 170 -6.94 15.78 -1.45
CA LYS A 170 -8.05 16.17 -0.60
C LYS A 170 -8.25 17.64 -0.93
N GLN A 171 -8.87 17.92 -2.07
CA GLN A 171 -9.57 19.17 -2.26
C GLN A 171 -10.54 19.16 -1.09
N SER A 172 -10.19 19.92 -0.06
CA SER A 172 -11.10 20.18 1.03
C SER A 172 -12.43 20.57 0.37
N LEU A 173 -13.55 19.99 0.83
CA LEU A 173 -14.87 20.37 0.33
C LEU A 173 -15.07 21.90 0.34
N ALA A 174 -14.37 22.59 1.26
CA ALA A 174 -14.30 24.05 1.32
C ALA A 174 -13.59 24.68 0.11
N GLN A 175 -12.51 24.08 -0.41
CA GLN A 175 -11.83 24.56 -1.63
C GLN A 175 -12.64 24.28 -2.90
N VAL A 176 -13.32 23.13 -2.99
CA VAL A 176 -14.23 22.83 -4.11
C VAL A 176 -15.39 23.82 -4.10
N ALA A 177 -15.98 24.09 -2.92
CA ALA A 177 -17.02 25.08 -2.75
C ALA A 177 -16.52 26.49 -3.14
N LEU A 178 -15.36 26.93 -2.66
CA LEU A 178 -14.80 28.24 -3.02
C LEU A 178 -14.51 28.40 -4.51
N SER A 179 -14.08 27.34 -5.21
CA SER A 179 -13.89 27.41 -6.67
C SER A 179 -15.22 27.60 -7.39
N ARG A 180 -16.24 26.81 -7.04
CA ARG A 180 -17.58 26.91 -7.63
C ARG A 180 -18.25 28.27 -7.36
N TRP A 181 -18.01 28.87 -6.20
CA TRP A 181 -18.56 30.18 -5.87
C TRP A 181 -17.88 31.31 -6.65
N LYS A 182 -16.58 31.20 -6.94
CA LYS A 182 -15.87 32.16 -7.79
C LYS A 182 -16.36 32.12 -9.24
N ASP A 183 -16.68 30.93 -9.75
CA ASP A 183 -17.21 30.77 -11.11
C ASP A 183 -18.63 31.33 -11.26
N ILE A 184 -19.42 31.33 -10.18
CA ILE A 184 -20.79 31.91 -10.15
C ILE A 184 -20.75 33.45 -10.11
N LEU A 185 -19.72 34.04 -9.50
CA LEU A 185 -19.56 35.50 -9.41
C LEU A 185 -18.83 36.11 -10.61
N ALA A 186 -18.37 35.28 -11.56
CA ALA A 186 -17.67 35.70 -12.77
C ALA A 186 -18.61 35.86 -13.99
N VAL A 187 -19.93 35.90 -13.78
CA VAL A 187 -20.96 36.22 -14.80
C VAL A 187 -21.58 37.58 -14.50
#